data_AF-A0A536UWU2-F1
#
_entry.id   AF-A0A536UWU2-F1
#
_cell.length_a   1.000
_cell.length_b   1.000
_cell.length_c   1.000
_cell.angle_alpha   90.00
_cell.angle_beta   90.00
_cell.angle_gamma   90.00
#
_symmetry.space_group_name_H-M   'P 1'
#
loop_
_entity.id
_entity.type
_entity.pdbx_description
1 polymer ?
#
loop_
_entity_poly.entity_id
_entity_poly.type
_entity_poly.pdbx_seq_one_letter_code
_entity_poly.pdbx_strand_id
1 'polypeptide(L)'
;ALQTLAFEVLAKAPLSQAQAQTAMLAEAAGSHGMAGGQALDLAHVGDALSLNELERMHALKTGALIHAAVRLGAACGRALDQAQSDALDRYAAAVGLGFQIVDDVLDVEGTAHSLGKTAGKDAAQGKATYVSLLGLDAAKVRVAELRDEAHTALLAFGAGARRLNELADWIALRKN
;
A
#
# COMPACT_ATOMS: atom_id res chain seq x y z
N ALA A 1 -3.71 22.32 4.19
CA ALA A 1 -3.42 22.96 2.89
C ALA A 1 -3.24 21.92 1.76
N LEU A 2 -2.29 20.98 1.86
CA LEU A 2 -1.98 20.04 0.77
C LEU A 2 -3.14 19.10 0.38
N GLN A 3 -3.94 18.63 1.34
CA GLN A 3 -5.09 17.78 1.03
C GLN A 3 -6.12 18.49 0.13
N THR A 4 -6.45 19.74 0.44
CA THR A 4 -7.36 20.56 -0.39
C THR A 4 -6.77 20.84 -1.77
N LEU A 5 -5.46 21.10 -1.84
CA LEU A 5 -4.75 21.30 -3.10
C LEU A 5 -4.82 20.07 -4.03
N ALA A 6 -4.80 18.86 -3.49
CA ALA A 6 -4.90 17.64 -4.31
C ALA A 6 -6.23 17.59 -5.10
N PHE A 7 -7.35 17.97 -4.46
CA PHE A 7 -8.65 18.06 -5.12
C PHE A 7 -8.71 19.22 -6.11
N GLU A 8 -8.06 20.34 -5.81
CA GLU A 8 -7.96 21.47 -6.73
C GLU A 8 -7.21 21.09 -8.02
N VAL A 9 -6.08 20.36 -7.89
CA VAL A 9 -5.32 19.86 -9.04
C VAL A 9 -6.17 18.93 -9.90
N LEU A 10 -6.90 18.00 -9.27
CA LEU A 10 -7.73 17.04 -9.99
C LEU A 10 -8.92 17.71 -10.68
N ALA A 11 -9.56 18.69 -10.04
CA ALA A 11 -10.68 19.45 -10.60
C ALA A 11 -10.27 20.34 -11.78
N LYS A 12 -9.00 20.78 -11.83
CA LYS A 12 -8.46 21.61 -12.92
C LYS A 12 -7.85 20.79 -14.07
N ALA A 13 -7.64 19.49 -13.87
CA ALA A 13 -7.08 18.63 -14.91
C ALA A 13 -8.12 18.36 -16.02
N PRO A 14 -7.67 18.21 -17.29
CA PRO A 14 -8.56 17.92 -18.42
C PRO A 14 -9.02 16.46 -18.41
N LEU A 15 -9.78 16.08 -17.39
CA LEU A 15 -10.24 14.71 -17.15
C LEU A 15 -11.63 14.47 -17.74
N SER A 16 -11.83 13.30 -18.34
CA SER A 16 -13.13 12.89 -18.90
C SER A 16 -14.15 12.51 -17.82
N GLN A 17 -13.71 12.15 -16.62
CA GLN A 17 -14.54 11.66 -15.51
C GLN A 17 -14.21 12.37 -14.18
N ALA A 18 -14.00 13.69 -14.25
CA ALA A 18 -13.49 14.50 -13.13
C ALA A 18 -14.28 14.29 -11.81
N GLN A 19 -15.62 14.19 -11.87
CA GLN A 19 -16.44 13.94 -10.68
C GLN A 19 -16.16 12.58 -10.05
N ALA A 20 -16.17 11.50 -10.85
CA ALA A 20 -15.93 10.14 -10.35
C ALA A 20 -14.49 9.97 -9.82
N GLN A 21 -13.51 10.55 -10.51
CA GLN A 21 -12.11 10.55 -10.08
C GLN A 21 -11.92 11.35 -8.79
N THR A 22 -12.61 12.48 -8.63
CA THR A 22 -12.62 13.27 -7.38
C THR A 22 -13.23 12.50 -6.23
N ALA A 23 -14.36 11.82 -6.46
CA ALA A 23 -15.01 10.98 -5.46
C ALA A 23 -14.09 9.83 -5.00
N MET A 24 -13.40 9.19 -5.94
CA MET A 24 -12.44 8.11 -5.65
C MET A 24 -11.29 8.59 -4.75
N LEU A 25 -10.69 9.75 -5.04
CA LEU A 25 -9.65 10.32 -4.18
C LEU A 25 -10.22 10.71 -2.80
N ALA A 26 -11.44 11.25 -2.76
CA ALA A 26 -12.08 11.67 -1.52
C ALA A 26 -12.38 10.50 -0.60
N GLU A 27 -12.88 9.39 -1.14
CA GLU A 27 -13.13 8.17 -0.39
C GLU A 27 -11.83 7.56 0.15
N ALA A 28 -10.81 7.45 -0.70
CA ALA A 28 -9.52 6.88 -0.33
C ALA A 28 -8.76 7.72 0.69
N ALA A 29 -8.86 9.05 0.65
CA ALA A 29 -8.24 9.94 1.63
C ALA A 29 -9.08 10.09 2.91
N GLY A 30 -10.38 9.79 2.85
CA GLY A 30 -11.36 10.05 3.89
C GLY A 30 -11.41 9.01 5.00
N SER A 31 -12.50 9.05 5.77
CA SER A 31 -12.72 8.18 6.93
C SER A 31 -12.89 6.69 6.58
N HIS A 32 -13.27 6.37 5.34
CA HIS A 32 -13.37 5.00 4.85
C HIS A 32 -12.05 4.49 4.23
N GLY A 33 -11.00 5.33 4.19
CA GLY A 33 -9.68 5.00 3.67
C GLY A 33 -8.57 5.45 4.64
N MET A 34 -7.60 6.21 4.14
CA MET A 34 -6.40 6.63 4.86
C MET A 34 -6.68 7.20 6.25
N ALA A 35 -7.62 8.15 6.38
CA ALA A 35 -7.90 8.75 7.68
C ALA A 35 -8.53 7.76 8.66
N GLY A 36 -9.35 6.82 8.18
CA GLY A 36 -9.88 5.72 8.97
C GLY A 36 -8.79 4.76 9.45
N GLY A 37 -7.89 4.36 8.55
CA GLY A 37 -6.73 3.54 8.90
C GLY A 37 -5.81 4.22 9.91
N GLN A 38 -5.60 5.53 9.77
CA GLN A 38 -4.85 6.33 10.75
C GLN A 38 -5.55 6.38 12.11
N ALA A 39 -6.88 6.51 12.13
CA ALA A 39 -7.64 6.46 13.38
C ALA A 39 -7.53 5.09 14.08
N LEU A 40 -7.59 3.99 13.32
CA LEU A 40 -7.38 2.65 13.83
C LEU A 40 -5.96 2.46 14.39
N ASP A 41 -4.94 2.94 13.68
CA ASP A 41 -3.54 2.90 14.14
C ASP A 41 -3.35 3.63 15.48
N LEU A 42 -3.95 4.82 15.61
CA LEU A 42 -3.90 5.60 16.84
C LEU A 42 -4.69 4.99 17.99
N ALA A 43 -5.80 4.31 17.70
CA ALA A 43 -6.65 3.68 18.71
C ALA A 43 -6.03 2.42 19.33
N HIS A 44 -5.13 1.74 18.62
CA HIS A 44 -4.49 0.48 19.06
C HIS A 44 -3.05 0.67 19.53
N VAL A 45 -2.64 1.89 19.85
CA VAL A 45 -1.31 2.14 20.45
C VAL A 45 -1.25 1.51 21.84
N GLY A 46 -0.45 0.44 21.97
CA GLY A 46 -0.27 -0.31 23.22
C GLY A 46 -1.11 -1.59 23.32
N ASP A 47 -1.96 -1.87 22.34
CA ASP A 47 -2.76 -3.10 22.27
C ASP A 47 -2.15 -4.10 21.29
N ALA A 48 -2.32 -5.40 21.57
CA ALA A 48 -1.93 -6.46 20.66
C ALA A 48 -2.94 -6.55 19.49
N LEU A 49 -2.47 -6.29 18.27
CA LEU A 49 -3.25 -6.54 17.05
C LEU A 49 -3.03 -7.97 16.55
N SER A 50 -4.11 -8.62 16.13
CA SER A 50 -3.98 -9.82 15.28
C SER A 50 -3.47 -9.44 13.88
N LEU A 51 -2.95 -10.41 13.14
CA LEU A 51 -2.49 -10.20 11.76
C LEU A 51 -3.60 -9.63 10.87
N ASN A 52 -4.83 -10.13 10.99
CA ASN A 52 -5.97 -9.63 10.20
C ASN A 52 -6.31 -8.17 10.53
N GLU A 53 -6.20 -7.76 11.79
CA GLU A 53 -6.47 -6.37 12.18
C GLU A 53 -5.35 -5.44 11.71
N LEU A 54 -4.10 -5.90 11.77
CA LEU A 54 -2.95 -5.19 11.23
C LEU A 54 -3.07 -5.00 9.71
N GLU A 55 -3.43 -6.06 8.98
CA GLU A 55 -3.68 -6.01 7.54
C GLU A 55 -4.81 -5.06 7.20
N ARG A 56 -5.95 -5.13 7.90
CA ARG A 56 -7.07 -4.21 7.69
C ARG A 56 -6.67 -2.76 7.94
N MET A 57 -5.94 -2.50 9.01
CA MET A 57 -5.49 -1.14 9.35
C MET A 57 -4.56 -0.59 8.26
N HIS A 58 -3.58 -1.37 7.80
CA HIS A 58 -2.67 -0.93 6.73
C HIS A 58 -3.32 -0.85 5.34
N ALA A 59 -4.25 -1.75 5.02
CA ALA A 59 -5.05 -1.68 3.79
C ALA A 59 -5.81 -0.35 3.71
N LEU A 60 -6.27 0.19 4.84
CA LEU A 60 -6.90 1.51 4.90
C LEU A 60 -5.86 2.63 4.90
N LYS A 61 -4.90 2.60 5.85
CA LYS A 61 -3.97 3.69 6.12
C LYS A 61 -3.06 3.98 4.92
N THR A 62 -2.52 2.92 4.31
CA THR A 62 -1.54 3.02 3.23
C THR A 62 -2.13 2.49 1.92
N GLY A 63 -2.81 1.34 1.97
CA GLY A 63 -3.36 0.66 0.79
C GLY A 63 -4.40 1.48 0.03
N ALA A 64 -5.28 2.21 0.72
CA ALA A 64 -6.38 2.93 0.09
C ALA A 64 -5.90 3.97 -0.93
N LEU A 65 -4.85 4.73 -0.61
CA LEU A 65 -4.29 5.72 -1.53
C LEU A 65 -3.50 5.10 -2.67
N ILE A 66 -2.79 3.98 -2.44
CA ILE A 66 -2.12 3.22 -3.51
C ILE A 66 -3.16 2.68 -4.49
N HIS A 67 -4.24 2.10 -3.98
CA HIS A 67 -5.36 1.61 -4.76
C HIS A 67 -6.02 2.72 -5.58
N ALA A 68 -6.30 3.87 -4.95
CA ALA A 68 -6.82 5.02 -5.66
C ALA A 68 -5.87 5.50 -6.76
N ALA A 69 -4.56 5.54 -6.53
CA ALA A 69 -3.59 5.95 -7.55
C ALA A 69 -3.62 5.04 -8.79
N VAL A 70 -3.68 3.71 -8.58
CA VAL A 70 -3.81 2.73 -9.67
C VAL A 70 -5.12 2.94 -10.44
N ARG A 71 -6.24 3.06 -9.72
CA ARG A 71 -7.57 3.25 -10.33
C ARG A 71 -7.72 4.59 -11.05
N LEU A 72 -7.17 5.67 -10.51
CA LEU A 72 -7.14 6.98 -11.15
C LEU A 72 -6.33 6.94 -12.45
N GLY A 73 -5.17 6.27 -12.44
CA GLY A 73 -4.37 6.06 -13.65
C GLY A 73 -5.11 5.27 -14.72
N ALA A 74 -5.80 4.19 -14.32
CA ALA A 74 -6.64 3.41 -15.22
C ALA A 74 -7.80 4.22 -15.83
N ALA A 75 -8.44 5.08 -15.03
CA ALA A 75 -9.54 5.94 -15.47
C ALA A 75 -9.11 6.99 -16.52
N CYS A 76 -7.83 7.33 -16.59
CA CYS A 76 -7.29 8.20 -17.64
C CYS A 76 -7.01 7.47 -18.97
N GLY A 77 -7.08 6.13 -18.98
CA GLY A 77 -6.82 5.29 -20.15
C GLY A 77 -8.09 4.93 -20.92
N ARG A 78 -8.01 3.82 -21.67
CA ARG A 78 -9.19 3.21 -22.29
C ARG A 78 -10.11 2.57 -21.24
N ALA A 79 -11.36 2.35 -21.60
CA ALA A 79 -12.26 1.51 -20.81
C ALA A 79 -11.65 0.12 -20.60
N LEU A 80 -11.69 -0.35 -19.36
CA LEU A 80 -11.29 -1.69 -18.96
C LEU A 80 -12.54 -2.57 -18.85
N ASP A 81 -12.40 -3.85 -19.19
CA ASP A 81 -13.40 -4.83 -18.82
C ASP A 81 -13.32 -5.15 -17.31
N GLN A 82 -14.32 -5.89 -16.80
CA GLN A 82 -14.38 -6.23 -15.38
C GLN A 82 -13.16 -7.02 -14.92
N ALA A 83 -12.68 -7.96 -15.73
CA ALA A 83 -11.54 -8.80 -15.37
C ALA A 83 -10.23 -7.99 -15.27
N GLN A 84 -10.03 -7.01 -16.16
CA GLN A 84 -8.93 -6.05 -16.13
C GLN A 84 -9.05 -5.10 -14.93
N SER A 85 -10.25 -4.64 -14.62
CA SER A 85 -10.54 -3.84 -13.43
C SER A 85 -10.15 -4.61 -12.15
N ASP A 86 -10.63 -5.84 -11.99
CA ASP A 86 -10.35 -6.66 -10.80
C ASP A 86 -8.87 -7.08 -10.72
N ALA A 87 -8.21 -7.23 -11.87
CA ALA A 87 -6.77 -7.44 -11.94
C ALA A 87 -5.98 -6.27 -11.35
N LEU A 88 -6.37 -5.03 -11.65
CA LEU A 88 -5.72 -3.85 -11.07
C LEU A 88 -5.98 -3.72 -9.56
N ASP A 89 -7.15 -4.15 -9.06
CA ASP A 89 -7.41 -4.19 -7.62
C ASP A 89 -6.51 -5.18 -6.90
N ARG A 90 -6.37 -6.39 -7.44
CA ARG A 90 -5.47 -7.41 -6.88
C ARG A 90 -4.03 -6.93 -6.89
N TYR A 91 -3.59 -6.32 -7.99
CA TYR A 91 -2.27 -5.70 -8.08
C TYR A 91 -2.08 -4.62 -7.00
N ALA A 92 -3.03 -3.69 -6.87
CA ALA A 92 -2.94 -2.61 -5.91
C ALA A 92 -2.95 -3.09 -4.45
N ALA A 93 -3.76 -4.10 -4.13
CA ALA A 93 -3.80 -4.72 -2.81
C ALA A 93 -2.46 -5.40 -2.47
N ALA A 94 -1.92 -6.19 -3.41
CA ALA A 94 -0.65 -6.89 -3.22
C ALA A 94 0.52 -5.91 -3.04
N VAL A 95 0.57 -4.87 -3.87
CA VAL A 95 1.59 -3.82 -3.79
C VAL A 95 1.44 -2.99 -2.51
N GLY A 96 0.22 -2.62 -2.12
CA GLY A 96 -0.03 -1.83 -0.93
C GLY A 96 0.37 -2.57 0.36
N LEU A 97 0.04 -3.86 0.45
CA LEU A 97 0.48 -4.70 1.57
C LEU A 97 2.00 -4.93 1.53
N GLY A 98 2.56 -5.24 0.36
CA GLY A 98 3.98 -5.46 0.17
C GLY A 98 4.83 -4.25 0.58
N PHE A 99 4.37 -3.04 0.27
CA PHE A 99 5.04 -1.80 0.66
C PHE A 99 5.23 -1.71 2.18
N GLN A 100 4.19 -2.02 2.96
CA GLN A 100 4.25 -1.97 4.41
C GLN A 100 5.13 -3.07 5.00
N ILE A 101 5.02 -4.31 4.50
CA ILE A 101 5.87 -5.41 5.00
C ILE A 101 7.34 -5.12 4.73
N VAL A 102 7.67 -4.54 3.56
CA VAL A 102 9.05 -4.14 3.24
C VAL A 102 9.53 -3.00 4.14
N ASP A 103 8.70 -1.99 4.42
CA ASP A 103 9.05 -0.93 5.40
C ASP A 103 9.40 -1.56 6.76
N ASP A 104 8.55 -2.45 7.29
CA ASP A 104 8.80 -3.12 8.58
C ASP A 104 10.09 -3.98 8.57
N VAL A 105 10.38 -4.67 7.46
CA VAL A 105 11.63 -5.44 7.28
C VAL A 105 12.84 -4.52 7.28
N LEU A 106 12.79 -3.42 6.53
CA LEU A 106 13.88 -2.45 6.43
C LEU A 106 14.14 -1.75 7.76
N ASP A 107 13.10 -1.49 8.55
CA ASP A 107 13.23 -0.91 9.89
C ASP A 107 13.98 -1.86 10.82
N VAL A 108 13.66 -3.16 10.80
CA VAL A 108 14.37 -4.16 11.61
C VAL A 108 15.82 -4.37 11.15
N GLU A 109 16.07 -4.49 9.84
CA GLU A 109 17.41 -4.69 9.29
C GLU A 109 18.30 -3.44 9.42
N GLY A 110 17.74 -2.25 9.20
CA GLY A 110 18.44 -0.98 9.39
C GLY A 110 18.78 -0.72 10.86
N THR A 111 17.89 -1.15 11.77
CA THR A 111 18.17 -1.17 13.20
C THR A 111 19.32 -2.13 13.52
N ALA A 112 19.35 -3.34 12.94
CA ALA A 112 20.46 -4.30 13.09
C ALA A 112 21.82 -3.72 12.68
N HIS A 113 21.86 -2.93 11.61
CA HIS A 113 23.09 -2.28 11.14
C HIS A 113 23.49 -1.05 11.98
N SER A 114 22.52 -0.31 12.53
CA SER A 114 22.75 0.87 13.39
C SER A 114 22.97 0.52 14.88
N LEU A 115 22.77 -0.74 15.24
CA LEU A 115 22.88 -1.32 16.58
C LEU A 115 24.30 -1.47 17.14
N GLY A 116 25.17 -0.51 16.83
CA GLY A 116 26.06 0.04 17.84
C GLY A 116 25.32 0.86 18.91
N LYS A 117 24.07 1.33 18.67
CA LYS A 117 23.21 1.97 19.69
C LYS A 117 21.70 1.74 19.44
N THR A 118 21.11 0.88 20.27
CA THR A 118 19.67 0.67 20.56
C THR A 118 18.78 0.08 19.46
N ALA A 119 18.38 -1.18 19.67
CA ALA A 119 17.41 -1.91 18.86
C ALA A 119 15.99 -1.43 19.18
N GLY A 120 15.13 -1.35 18.17
CA GLY A 120 13.70 -1.57 18.37
C GLY A 120 12.96 -0.39 18.95
N LYS A 121 12.97 0.76 18.26
CA LYS A 121 12.12 1.89 18.65
C LYS A 121 10.62 1.54 18.63
N ASP A 122 10.21 0.62 17.75
CA ASP A 122 8.82 0.14 17.64
C ASP A 122 8.51 -1.03 18.57
N ALA A 123 9.45 -1.97 18.73
CA ALA A 123 9.34 -3.02 19.76
C ALA A 123 9.29 -2.41 21.18
N ALA A 124 10.04 -1.33 21.41
CA ALA A 124 10.02 -0.57 22.66
C ALA A 124 8.72 0.24 22.88
N GLN A 125 7.92 0.45 21.83
CA GLN A 125 6.63 1.14 21.90
C GLN A 125 5.43 0.18 21.89
N GLY A 126 5.67 -1.14 21.84
CA GLY A 126 4.59 -2.14 21.87
C GLY A 126 3.72 -2.15 20.62
N LYS A 127 4.21 -1.62 19.49
CA LYS A 127 3.44 -1.58 18.23
C LYS A 127 3.59 -2.91 17.48
N ALA A 128 2.47 -3.51 17.09
CA ALA A 128 2.48 -4.69 16.24
C ALA A 128 2.96 -4.34 14.82
N THR A 129 3.96 -5.06 14.35
CA THR A 129 4.50 -5.01 12.98
C THR A 129 4.38 -6.39 12.33
N TYR A 130 4.45 -6.46 11.01
CA TYR A 130 4.44 -7.75 10.30
C TYR A 130 5.61 -8.62 10.72
N VAL A 131 6.79 -8.03 10.94
CA VAL A 131 7.96 -8.76 11.42
C VAL A 131 7.74 -9.28 12.84
N SER A 132 7.07 -8.53 13.72
CA SER A 132 6.77 -9.00 15.08
C SER A 132 5.76 -10.16 15.11
N LEU A 133 4.81 -10.19 14.17
CA LEU A 133 3.75 -11.20 14.11
C LEU A 133 4.14 -12.46 13.33
N LEU A 134 4.90 -12.30 12.24
CA LEU A 134 5.28 -13.38 11.33
C LEU A 134 6.71 -13.89 11.58
N GLY A 135 7.59 -13.03 12.07
CA GLY A 135 9.05 -13.22 12.03
C GLY A 135 9.66 -12.70 10.72
N LEU A 136 10.95 -12.35 10.76
CA LEU A 136 11.66 -11.70 9.65
C LEU A 136 11.68 -12.55 8.38
N ASP A 137 12.01 -13.83 8.48
CA ASP A 137 12.11 -14.73 7.33
C ASP A 137 10.74 -14.95 6.67
N ALA A 138 9.70 -15.16 7.48
CA ALA A 138 8.33 -15.30 6.98
C ALA A 138 7.81 -14.00 6.34
N ALA A 139 8.14 -12.84 6.90
CA ALA A 139 7.81 -11.55 6.30
C ALA A 139 8.46 -11.38 4.91
N LYS A 140 9.73 -11.78 4.75
CA LYS A 140 10.42 -11.77 3.45
C LYS A 140 9.79 -12.72 2.44
N VAL A 141 9.40 -13.93 2.87
CA VAL A 141 8.66 -14.87 2.03
C VAL A 141 7.34 -14.25 1.59
N ARG A 142 6.59 -13.62 2.51
CA ARG A 142 5.32 -12.97 2.19
C ARG A 142 5.47 -11.84 1.18
N VAL A 143 6.56 -11.05 1.25
CA VAL A 143 6.87 -10.03 0.23
C VAL A 143 7.09 -10.66 -1.14
N ALA A 144 7.80 -11.79 -1.22
CA ALA A 144 8.01 -12.50 -2.49
C ALA A 144 6.69 -13.03 -3.07
N GLU A 145 5.81 -13.59 -2.23
CA GLU A 145 4.47 -14.03 -2.64
C GLU A 145 3.64 -12.86 -3.17
N LEU A 146 3.61 -11.72 -2.46
CA LEU A 146 2.85 -10.53 -2.88
C LEU A 146 3.38 -9.96 -4.20
N ARG A 147 4.70 -10.03 -4.42
CA ARG A 147 5.30 -9.67 -5.70
C ARG A 147 4.79 -10.58 -6.81
N ASP A 148 4.79 -11.89 -6.60
CA ASP A 148 4.31 -12.85 -7.59
C ASP A 148 2.79 -12.72 -7.85
N GLU A 149 2.01 -12.44 -6.80
CA GLU A 149 0.58 -12.10 -6.89
C GLU A 149 0.37 -10.85 -7.75
N ALA A 150 1.17 -9.80 -7.57
CA ALA A 150 1.11 -8.56 -8.34
C ALA A 150 1.42 -8.80 -9.83
N HIS A 151 2.48 -9.56 -10.16
CA HIS A 151 2.81 -9.92 -11.55
C HIS A 151 1.70 -10.75 -12.18
N THR A 152 1.20 -11.75 -11.45
CA THR A 152 0.13 -12.64 -11.91
C THR A 152 -1.15 -11.86 -12.22
N ALA A 153 -1.50 -10.90 -11.35
CA ALA A 153 -2.67 -10.05 -11.55
C ALA A 153 -2.56 -9.24 -12.86
N LEU A 154 -1.35 -8.87 -13.27
CA LEU A 154 -1.11 -8.04 -14.45
C LEU A 154 -0.96 -8.80 -15.77
N LEU A 155 -1.00 -10.14 -15.77
CA LEU A 155 -0.85 -10.95 -16.98
C LEU A 155 -1.84 -10.55 -18.11
N ALA A 156 -3.07 -10.15 -17.75
CA ALA A 156 -4.11 -9.74 -18.70
C ALA A 156 -3.75 -8.46 -19.49
N PHE A 157 -2.75 -7.69 -19.06
CA PHE A 157 -2.29 -6.47 -19.73
C PHE A 157 -1.06 -6.70 -20.62
N GLY A 158 -0.45 -7.89 -20.56
CA GLY A 158 0.74 -8.25 -21.34
C GLY A 158 1.87 -7.21 -21.23
N ALA A 159 2.48 -6.85 -22.36
CA ALA A 159 3.58 -5.89 -22.41
C ALA A 159 3.22 -4.48 -21.88
N GLY A 160 1.92 -4.12 -21.85
CA GLY A 160 1.45 -2.84 -21.32
C GLY A 160 1.65 -2.70 -19.81
N ALA A 161 1.74 -3.81 -19.07
CA ALA A 161 1.93 -3.82 -17.62
C ALA A 161 3.38 -3.63 -17.17
N ARG A 162 4.36 -3.55 -18.08
CA ARG A 162 5.79 -3.53 -17.74
C ARG A 162 6.15 -2.55 -16.62
N ARG A 163 5.64 -1.30 -16.66
CA ARG A 163 5.95 -0.29 -15.63
C ARG A 163 5.37 -0.64 -14.25
N LEU A 164 4.21 -1.27 -14.20
CA LEU A 164 3.60 -1.72 -12.95
C LEU A 164 4.34 -2.93 -12.39
N ASN A 165 4.75 -3.87 -13.24
CA ASN A 165 5.61 -4.98 -12.86
C ASN A 165 6.97 -4.50 -12.29
N GLU A 166 7.61 -3.53 -12.96
CA GLU A 166 8.84 -2.89 -12.47
C GLU A 166 8.64 -2.20 -11.11
N LEU A 167 7.46 -1.62 -10.85
CA LEU A 167 7.16 -0.98 -9.57
C LEU A 167 6.97 -2.03 -8.46
N ALA A 168 6.26 -3.13 -8.74
CA ALA A 168 6.13 -4.24 -7.79
C ALA A 168 7.51 -4.85 -7.45
N ASP A 169 8.37 -5.02 -8.46
CA ASP A 169 9.76 -5.46 -8.28
C ASP A 169 10.55 -4.49 -7.40
N TRP A 170 10.47 -3.19 -7.72
CA TRP A 170 11.19 -2.16 -6.98
C TRP A 170 10.77 -2.13 -5.50
N ILE A 171 9.47 -2.26 -5.21
CA ILE A 171 8.96 -2.29 -3.84
C ILE A 171 9.51 -3.53 -3.10
N ALA A 172 9.35 -4.71 -3.68
CA ALA A 172 9.75 -5.97 -3.05
C ALA A 172 11.27 -6.11 -2.85
N LEU A 173 12.08 -5.49 -3.72
CA LEU A 173 13.53 -5.59 -3.72
C LEU A 173 14.24 -4.35 -3.15
N ARG A 174 13.48 -3.38 -2.61
CA ARG A 174 14.02 -2.14 -2.06
C ARG A 174 15.02 -2.45 -0.94
N LYS A 175 16.13 -1.72 -0.94
CA LYS A 175 17.16 -1.74 0.09
C LYS A 175 17.41 -0.30 0.56
N ASN A 176 17.79 -0.14 1.83
CA ASN A 176 18.25 1.14 2.38
C ASN A 176 19.61 1.55 1.80
#